data_AF-A0A917VVW6-F1
#
_entry.id   AF-A0A917VVW6-F1
#
_cell.length_a   1.000
_cell.length_b   1.000
_cell.length_c   1.000
_cell.angle_alpha   90.00
_cell.angle_beta   90.00
_cell.angle_gamma   90.00
#
_symmetry.space_group_name_H-M   'P 1'
#
loop_
_entity.id
_entity.type
_entity.pdbx_description
1 polymer ?
#
loop_
_entity_poly.entity_id
_entity_poly.type
_entity_poly.pdbx_seq_one_letter_code
_entity_poly.pdbx_strand_id
1 'polypeptide(L)'
;MEDTVHDATPLLVSTSYNQNPGESVFDSWCDEFSAPLRRVFDPPRPVLVDLSAVITPEPGFRRDAVSMRTKNAGLDTHATVPGLLNAWARSTTGAWIAFVHLAIPTGDRKG
;
A
#
# COMPACT_ATOMS: atom_id res chain seq x y z
N MET A 1 -41.39 44.86 -26.53
CA MET A 1 -42.75 44.35 -26.32
C MET A 1 -42.62 42.85 -26.46
N GLU A 2 -42.68 42.15 -25.31
CA GLU A 2 -42.81 40.68 -25.16
C GLU A 2 -41.59 39.88 -25.70
N ASP A 3 -41.09 38.78 -25.14
CA ASP A 3 -41.36 37.94 -23.98
C ASP A 3 -40.11 37.01 -23.86
N THR A 4 -40.01 36.20 -22.80
CA THR A 4 -39.03 35.09 -22.52
C THR A 4 -38.04 35.44 -21.40
N VAL A 5 -38.29 35.13 -20.12
CA VAL A 5 -38.37 33.83 -19.41
C VAL A 5 -37.00 33.29 -18.94
N HIS A 6 -36.95 33.07 -17.62
CA HIS A 6 -35.99 32.36 -16.77
C HIS A 6 -34.62 33.01 -16.53
N ASP A 7 -34.50 33.72 -15.40
CA ASP A 7 -33.37 33.46 -14.54
C ASP A 7 -33.82 33.37 -13.08
N ALA A 8 -33.53 32.21 -12.49
CA ALA A 8 -33.85 31.85 -11.13
C ALA A 8 -32.62 32.16 -10.27
N THR A 9 -32.78 32.99 -9.25
CA THR A 9 -31.74 33.24 -8.25
C THR A 9 -32.42 33.51 -6.90
N PRO A 10 -31.88 33.05 -5.77
CA PRO A 10 -31.78 31.66 -5.34
C PRO A 10 -32.71 31.44 -4.13
N LEU A 11 -33.37 30.28 -4.04
CA LEU A 11 -33.96 29.88 -2.78
C LEU A 11 -32.83 29.55 -1.81
N LEU A 12 -32.71 30.35 -0.75
CA LEU A 12 -31.97 30.02 0.45
C LEU A 12 -32.39 28.63 0.93
N VAL A 13 -31.60 27.60 0.58
CA VAL A 13 -31.59 26.36 1.34
C VAL A 13 -30.97 26.73 2.68
N SER A 14 -31.84 27.01 3.65
CA SER A 14 -31.51 26.85 5.06
C SER A 14 -31.17 25.38 5.26
N THR A 15 -29.89 25.03 5.17
CA THR A 15 -29.40 23.82 5.82
C THR A 15 -29.49 24.07 7.31
N SER A 16 -30.62 23.69 7.89
CA SER A 16 -30.76 23.52 9.33
C SER A 16 -29.60 22.65 9.80
N TYR A 17 -28.66 23.27 10.49
CA TYR A 17 -27.55 22.59 11.17
C TYR A 17 -28.21 21.70 12.23
N ASN A 18 -28.36 20.42 11.91
CA ASN A 18 -28.96 19.45 12.80
C ASN A 18 -27.99 19.23 13.97
N GLN A 19 -28.14 20.05 15.02
CA GLN A 19 -27.44 19.89 16.28
C GLN A 19 -28.02 18.67 16.99
N ASN A 20 -27.47 17.49 16.71
CA ASN A 20 -27.53 16.38 17.67
C ASN A 20 -26.58 16.74 18.83
N PRO A 21 -27.04 17.08 20.04
CA PRO A 21 -26.18 17.62 21.09
C PRO A 21 -25.37 16.55 21.86
N GLY A 22 -25.15 15.37 21.26
CA GLY A 22 -24.59 14.21 21.97
C GLY A 22 -23.48 13.45 21.26
N GLU A 23 -23.21 13.71 19.98
CA GLU A 23 -22.04 13.13 19.30
C GLU A 23 -20.91 14.15 19.34
N SER A 24 -19.92 13.85 20.17
CA SER A 24 -18.73 14.67 20.30
C SER A 24 -17.97 14.64 18.98
N VAL A 25 -17.49 15.79 18.49
CA VAL A 25 -16.54 15.86 17.37
C VAL A 25 -15.36 14.90 17.59
N PHE A 26 -15.01 14.63 18.86
CA PHE A 26 -13.99 13.67 19.26
C PHE A 26 -14.37 12.20 18.99
N ASP A 27 -15.66 11.83 19.05
CA ASP A 27 -16.11 10.45 18.78
C ASP A 27 -15.95 10.12 17.29
N SER A 28 -16.35 11.03 16.39
CA SER A 28 -16.10 10.89 14.95
C SER A 28 -14.61 10.94 14.58
N TRP A 29 -13.81 11.65 15.40
CA TRP A 29 -12.35 11.72 15.23
C TRP A 29 -11.68 10.39 15.60
N CYS A 30 -12.07 9.77 16.71
CA CYS A 30 -11.52 8.49 17.15
C CYS A 30 -11.75 7.36 16.12
N ASP A 31 -12.87 7.39 15.39
CA ASP A 31 -13.14 6.44 14.31
C ASP A 31 -12.24 6.63 13.07
N GLU A 32 -11.82 7.86 12.76
CA GLU A 32 -10.86 8.13 11.69
C GLU A 32 -9.45 7.56 12.01
N PHE A 33 -9.06 7.57 13.28
CA PHE A 33 -7.86 6.88 13.79
C PHE A 33 -8.04 5.37 14.00
N SER A 34 -9.27 4.86 13.87
CA SER A 34 -9.60 3.43 14.02
C SER A 34 -9.24 2.61 12.78
N ALA A 35 -8.79 3.25 11.69
CA ALA A 35 -8.27 2.53 10.54
C ALA A 35 -7.15 1.58 11.00
N PRO A 36 -7.33 0.26 10.88
CA PRO A 36 -6.46 -0.68 11.56
C PRO A 36 -5.04 -0.53 11.02
N LEU A 37 -4.08 -0.18 11.89
CA LEU A 37 -2.66 -0.03 11.55
C LEU A 37 -2.02 -1.35 11.13
N ARG A 38 -2.74 -2.47 11.31
CA ARG A 38 -2.31 -3.82 10.97
C ARG A 38 -3.47 -4.61 10.36
N ARG A 39 -3.19 -5.38 9.32
CA ARG A 39 -4.13 -6.33 8.69
C ARG A 39 -3.47 -7.69 8.65
N VAL A 40 -4.06 -8.71 9.28
CA VAL A 40 -3.51 -10.08 9.32
C VAL A 40 -4.34 -10.98 8.41
N PHE A 41 -3.67 -11.91 7.72
CA PHE A 41 -4.29 -12.91 6.86
C PHE A 41 -3.94 -14.31 7.38
N ASP A 42 -4.98 -14.99 7.87
CA ASP A 42 -4.93 -16.39 8.29
C ASP A 42 -6.16 -17.11 7.67
N PRO A 43 -5.99 -18.01 6.69
CA PRO A 43 -4.70 -18.47 6.15
C PRO A 43 -3.97 -17.38 5.33
N PRO A 44 -2.63 -17.46 5.20
CA PRO A 44 -1.84 -16.55 4.36
C PRO A 44 -2.30 -16.56 2.90
N ARG A 45 -2.21 -15.41 2.23
CA ARG A 45 -2.68 -15.23 0.84
C ARG A 45 -1.53 -15.39 -0.16
N PRO A 46 -1.69 -16.15 -1.26
CA PRO A 46 -0.70 -16.21 -2.33
C PRO A 46 -0.47 -14.84 -2.98
N VAL A 47 0.78 -14.48 -3.20
CA VAL A 47 1.20 -13.24 -3.88
C VAL A 47 2.40 -13.48 -4.80
N LEU A 48 2.59 -12.63 -5.79
CA LEU A 48 3.85 -12.53 -6.54
C LEU A 48 4.64 -11.33 -6.02
N VAL A 49 5.94 -11.52 -5.81
CA VAL A 49 6.84 -10.50 -5.26
C VAL A 49 7.95 -10.23 -6.27
N ASP A 50 8.07 -8.98 -6.70
CA ASP A 50 9.23 -8.50 -7.45
C ASP A 50 10.37 -8.20 -6.47
N LEU A 51 11.40 -9.05 -6.46
CA LEU A 51 12.52 -8.91 -5.55
C LEU A 51 13.37 -7.67 -5.84
N SER A 52 13.35 -7.15 -7.07
CA SER A 52 14.14 -5.97 -7.45
C SER A 52 13.64 -4.69 -6.78
N ALA A 53 12.35 -4.64 -6.45
CA ALA A 53 11.72 -3.54 -5.75
C ALA A 53 11.89 -3.64 -4.21
N VAL A 54 12.09 -4.86 -3.69
CA VAL A 54 12.12 -5.13 -2.24
C VAL A 54 13.55 -5.19 -1.71
N ILE A 55 14.48 -5.70 -2.51
CA ILE A 55 15.89 -5.85 -2.15
C ILE A 55 16.69 -4.79 -2.89
N THR A 56 16.88 -3.64 -2.22
CA THR A 56 17.70 -2.57 -2.76
C THR A 56 19.18 -2.95 -2.64
N PRO A 57 19.96 -2.92 -3.73
CA PRO A 57 21.39 -3.17 -3.66
C PRO A 57 22.12 -2.02 -2.94
N GLU A 58 23.28 -2.32 -2.38
CA GLU A 58 24.14 -1.33 -1.72
C GLU A 58 24.51 -0.17 -2.67
N PRO A 59 24.66 1.06 -2.15
CA PRO A 59 25.12 2.20 -2.95
C PRO A 59 26.43 1.89 -3.67
N GLY A 60 26.49 2.18 -4.98
CA GLY A 60 27.67 1.90 -5.81
C GLY A 60 27.80 0.45 -6.27
N PHE A 61 26.82 -0.42 -6.00
CA PHE A 61 26.78 -1.77 -6.55
C PHE A 61 26.74 -1.76 -8.08
N ARG A 62 27.66 -2.53 -8.69
CA ARG A 62 27.78 -2.68 -10.15
C ARG A 62 27.64 -4.15 -10.54
N ARG A 63 26.51 -4.49 -11.16
CA ARG A 63 26.20 -5.88 -11.56
C ARG A 63 27.16 -6.42 -12.61
N ASP A 64 27.67 -5.57 -13.50
CA ASP A 64 28.67 -5.90 -14.51
C ASP A 64 30.04 -6.24 -13.91
N ALA A 65 30.38 -5.66 -12.76
CA ALA A 65 31.62 -5.94 -12.03
C ALA A 65 31.61 -7.28 -11.26
N VAL A 66 30.46 -7.96 -11.18
CA VAL A 66 30.31 -9.25 -10.47
C VAL A 66 30.73 -10.41 -11.37
N SER A 67 31.54 -11.33 -10.83
CA SER A 67 31.99 -12.53 -11.54
C SER A 67 30.83 -13.41 -12.02
N MET A 68 30.99 -14.09 -13.16
CA MET A 68 29.96 -15.03 -13.67
C MET A 68 29.67 -16.17 -12.68
N ARG A 69 30.67 -16.63 -11.92
CA ARG A 69 30.49 -17.63 -10.87
C ARG A 69 29.50 -17.12 -9.81
N THR A 70 29.69 -15.89 -9.34
CA THR A 70 28.80 -15.27 -8.35
C THR A 70 27.41 -15.04 -8.91
N LYS A 71 27.28 -14.64 -10.18
CA LYS A 71 25.97 -14.48 -10.84
C LYS A 71 25.17 -15.77 -10.90
N ASN A 72 25.84 -16.91 -11.09
CA ASN A 72 25.16 -18.21 -11.15
C ASN A 72 24.85 -18.78 -9.77
N ALA A 73 25.78 -18.70 -8.82
CA ALA A 73 25.62 -19.35 -7.51
C ALA A 73 24.94 -18.45 -6.45
N GLY A 74 24.93 -17.14 -6.65
CA GLY A 74 24.33 -16.18 -5.72
C GLY A 74 22.80 -16.12 -5.83
N LEU A 75 22.17 -15.48 -4.86
CA LEU A 75 20.72 -15.21 -4.86
C LEU A 75 20.34 -14.29 -6.04
N ASP A 76 19.30 -14.66 -6.79
CA ASP A 76 18.72 -13.84 -7.83
C ASP A 76 17.70 -12.87 -7.23
N THR A 77 18.19 -11.70 -6.81
CA THR A 77 17.38 -10.63 -6.25
C THR A 77 16.60 -9.83 -7.31
N HIS A 78 16.61 -10.26 -8.57
CA HIS A 78 15.87 -9.62 -9.67
C HIS A 78 14.69 -10.46 -10.17
N ALA A 79 14.47 -11.64 -9.59
CA ALA A 79 13.37 -12.49 -9.97
C ALA A 79 12.02 -11.98 -9.42
N THR A 80 10.93 -12.31 -10.13
CA THR A 80 9.58 -12.30 -9.56
C THR A 80 9.26 -13.69 -9.02
N VAL A 81 8.93 -13.80 -7.74
CA VAL A 81 8.77 -15.09 -7.05
C VAL A 81 7.40 -15.21 -6.37
N PRO A 82 6.80 -16.42 -6.30
CA PRO A 82 5.63 -16.65 -5.48
C PRO A 82 5.98 -16.56 -3.98
N GLY A 83 5.04 -16.04 -3.19
CA GLY A 83 5.12 -15.94 -1.75
C GLY A 83 3.76 -16.00 -1.07
N LEU A 84 3.77 -15.95 0.25
CA LEU A 84 2.60 -15.97 1.12
C LEU A 84 2.54 -14.70 1.96
N LEU A 85 1.55 -13.86 1.71
CA LEU A 85 1.27 -12.66 2.47
C LEU A 85 0.56 -13.01 3.77
N ASN A 86 1.22 -12.70 4.88
CA ASN A 86 0.73 -12.97 6.22
C ASN A 86 0.10 -11.72 6.86
N ALA A 87 0.64 -10.53 6.58
CA ALA A 87 0.10 -9.30 7.14
C ALA A 87 0.51 -8.05 6.36
N TRP A 88 -0.21 -6.95 6.60
CA TRP A 88 0.20 -5.60 6.31
C TRP A 88 0.34 -4.80 7.60
N ALA A 89 1.33 -3.92 7.69
CA ALA A 89 1.51 -2.96 8.77
C ALA A 89 1.72 -1.55 8.21
N ARG A 90 1.13 -0.55 8.86
CA ARG A 90 1.29 0.86 8.51
C ARG A 90 2.58 1.39 9.15
N SER A 91 3.43 2.03 8.38
CA SER A 91 4.65 2.71 8.86
C SER A 91 4.32 4.06 9.50
N THR A 92 5.31 4.65 10.18
CA THR A 92 5.23 6.03 10.70
C THR A 92 5.12 7.09 9.60
N THR A 93 5.54 6.77 8.38
CA THR A 93 5.36 7.62 7.19
C THR A 93 3.99 7.44 6.53
N GLY A 94 3.14 6.56 7.06
CA GLY A 94 1.86 6.21 6.46
C GLY A 94 1.99 5.35 5.21
N ALA A 95 3.12 4.68 4.96
CA ALA A 95 3.21 3.65 3.94
C ALA A 95 2.69 2.31 4.48
N TRP A 96 2.25 1.41 3.60
CA TRP A 96 1.94 0.03 3.97
C TRP A 96 3.15 -0.86 3.68
N ILE A 97 3.56 -1.68 4.65
CA ILE A 97 4.64 -2.65 4.53
C ILE A 97 4.04 -4.05 4.65
N ALA A 98 4.36 -4.92 3.69
CA ALA A 98 3.90 -6.31 3.70
C ALA A 98 4.85 -7.19 4.51
N PHE A 99 4.29 -8.12 5.28
CA PHE A 99 4.99 -9.28 5.80
C PHE A 99 4.69 -10.48 4.91
N VAL A 100 5.68 -10.88 4.10
CA VAL A 100 5.58 -11.96 3.12
C VAL A 100 6.62 -13.03 3.43
N HIS A 101 6.21 -14.30 3.38
CA HIS A 101 7.11 -15.44 3.41
C HIS A 101 7.34 -15.93 1.98
N LEU A 102 8.59 -16.06 1.54
CA LEU A 102 8.97 -16.46 0.19
C LEU A 102 10.34 -17.14 0.18
N ALA A 103 10.68 -17.79 -0.93
CA ALA A 103 12.03 -18.31 -1.20
C ALA A 103 12.68 -17.48 -2.32
N ILE A 104 13.94 -17.07 -2.11
CA ILE A 104 14.73 -16.37 -3.14
C ILE A 104 15.54 -17.44 -3.87
N PRO A 105 15.36 -17.60 -5.19
CA PRO A 105 16.12 -18.58 -5.96
C PRO A 105 17.58 -18.16 -6.11
N THR A 106 18.45 -19.12 -6.35
CA THR A 106 19.79 -18.84 -6.90
C THR A 106 19.73 -18.52 -8.40
N GLY A 107 20.78 -17.87 -8.93
CA GLY A 107 20.87 -17.53 -10.36
C GLY A 107 20.84 -18.75 -11.28
N ASP A 108 21.30 -19.91 -10.81
CA ASP A 108 21.21 -21.20 -11.51
C ASP A 108 19.91 -21.98 -11.23
N ARG A 109 19.02 -21.42 -10.39
CA ARG A 109 17.72 -21.97 -9.97
C ARG A 109 17.76 -23.35 -9.33
N LYS A 110 18.89 -23.72 -8.73
CA LYS A 110 19.07 -25.01 -8.04
C LYS A 110 18.94 -24.92 -6.53
N GLY A 111 18.95 -23.71 -5.97
CA GLY A 111 18.78 -23.42 -4.55
C GLY A 111 17.67 -22.41 -4.33
#